data_AF-A0AAW0KLU7-F1
#
_entry.id   AF-A0AAW0KLU7-F1
#
_cell.length_a   1.000
_cell.length_b   1.000
_cell.length_c   1.000
_cell.angle_alpha   90.00
_cell.angle_beta   90.00
_cell.angle_gamma   90.00
#
_symmetry.space_group_name_H-M   'P 1'
#
loop_
_entity.id
_entity.type
_entity.pdbx_description
1 polymer ?
#
loop_
_entity_poly.entity_id
_entity_poly.type
_entity_poly.pdbx_seq_one_letter_code
_entity_poly.pdbx_strand_id
1 'polypeptide(L)'
;MFQSTHPCAEFHTASRAISGGPIYVSDSIGKHNFKLLKSLVLPNGSICDANTMHFLLEIAYLKTLYMMGKQCSRFGTLTKQNKSASQFSHLVTCVTSPKDIEWNNGKHPISTKGVDIFAVYMLQEKKLKLLKSSETLEISLEPLFLQ
;
A
#
# COMPACT_ATOMS: atom_id res chain seq x y z
N MET A 1 -6.90 -6.04 -14.73
CA MET A 1 -7.99 -5.43 -15.53
C MET A 1 -9.06 -4.95 -14.56
N PHE A 2 -9.59 -3.75 -14.73
CA PHE A 2 -10.59 -3.15 -13.83
C PHE A 2 -11.60 -2.30 -14.60
N GLN A 3 -12.75 -2.02 -13.97
CA GLN A 3 -13.71 -1.01 -14.44
C GLN A 3 -13.50 0.28 -13.65
N SER A 4 -13.33 1.41 -14.32
CA SER A 4 -13.00 2.71 -13.72
C SER A 4 -14.15 3.34 -12.93
N THR A 5 -15.37 2.87 -13.16
CA THR A 5 -16.58 3.25 -12.41
C THR A 5 -16.88 2.33 -11.24
N HIS A 6 -16.12 1.25 -11.06
CA HIS A 6 -16.30 0.36 -9.92
C HIS A 6 -15.91 1.08 -8.61
N PRO A 7 -16.62 0.88 -7.48
CA PRO A 7 -16.31 1.55 -6.21
C PRO A 7 -14.85 1.34 -5.74
N CYS A 8 -14.26 0.19 -6.07
CA CYS A 8 -12.88 -0.14 -5.73
C CYS A 8 -11.86 0.18 -6.85
N ALA A 9 -12.25 0.93 -7.88
CA ALA A 9 -11.41 1.18 -9.05
C ALA A 9 -10.11 1.89 -8.68
N GLU A 10 -10.16 2.89 -7.80
CA GLU A 10 -8.96 3.65 -7.39
C GLU A 10 -7.90 2.74 -6.77
N PHE A 11 -8.30 1.88 -5.83
CA PHE A 11 -7.41 0.92 -5.17
C PHE A 11 -6.86 -0.14 -6.12
N HIS A 12 -7.72 -0.73 -6.96
CA HIS A 12 -7.28 -1.73 -7.94
C HIS A 12 -6.25 -1.11 -8.88
N THR A 13 -6.51 0.10 -9.36
CA THR A 13 -5.64 0.75 -10.34
C THR A 13 -4.32 1.18 -9.72
N ALA A 14 -4.34 1.74 -8.51
CA ALA A 14 -3.13 2.08 -7.76
C ALA A 14 -2.27 0.83 -7.51
N SER A 15 -2.87 -0.27 -7.08
CA SER A 15 -2.18 -1.55 -6.89
C SER A 15 -1.51 -2.04 -8.18
N ARG A 16 -2.20 -1.93 -9.32
CA ARG A 16 -1.67 -2.32 -10.62
C ARG A 16 -0.52 -1.41 -11.08
N ALA A 17 -0.66 -0.09 -10.92
CA ALA A 17 0.41 0.86 -11.23
C ALA A 17 1.67 0.56 -10.41
N ILE A 18 1.53 0.34 -9.10
CA ILE A 18 2.61 -0.04 -8.18
C ILE A 18 3.24 -1.38 -8.57
N SER A 19 2.45 -2.35 -9.04
CA SER A 19 2.97 -3.66 -9.44
C SER A 19 3.87 -3.62 -10.69
N GLY A 20 3.85 -2.51 -11.45
CA GLY A 20 4.58 -2.39 -12.73
C GLY A 20 4.02 -3.28 -13.86
N GLY A 21 2.92 -3.99 -13.61
CA GLY A 21 2.21 -4.79 -14.59
C GLY A 21 1.36 -3.94 -15.54
N PRO A 22 0.94 -4.50 -16.69
CA PRO A 22 0.07 -3.79 -17.63
C PRO A 22 -1.30 -3.45 -17.01
N ILE A 23 -1.78 -2.24 -17.28
CA ILE A 23 -3.09 -1.73 -16.85
C ILE A 23 -4.08 -1.89 -18.01
N TYR A 24 -5.17 -2.61 -17.75
CA TYR A 24 -6.26 -2.80 -18.70
C TYR A 24 -7.57 -2.31 -18.10
N VAL A 25 -8.33 -1.53 -18.89
CA VAL A 25 -9.64 -0.97 -18.51
C VAL A 25 -10.72 -1.73 -19.28
N SER A 26 -11.76 -2.19 -18.58
CA SER A 26 -12.88 -2.97 -19.15
C SER A 26 -14.22 -2.27 -18.99
N ASP A 27 -14.23 -0.95 -19.11
CA ASP A 27 -15.43 -0.12 -19.03
C ASP A 27 -16.35 -0.35 -20.23
N SER A 28 -17.64 -0.18 -20.00
CA SER A 28 -18.58 -0.01 -21.11
C SER A 28 -18.36 1.33 -21.81
N ILE A 29 -18.61 1.37 -23.11
CA ILE A 29 -18.53 2.58 -23.93
C ILE A 29 -19.35 3.70 -23.28
N GLY A 30 -18.73 4.88 -23.12
CA GLY A 30 -19.37 6.06 -22.53
C GLY A 30 -19.47 6.04 -21.00
N LYS A 31 -19.04 4.97 -20.32
CA LYS A 31 -19.05 4.86 -18.85
C LYS A 31 -17.64 4.90 -18.24
N HIS A 32 -16.79 5.77 -18.78
CA HIS A 32 -15.42 5.94 -18.30
C HIS A 32 -15.35 7.00 -17.20
N ASN A 33 -14.65 6.68 -16.11
CA ASN A 33 -14.23 7.65 -15.13
C ASN A 33 -12.91 8.30 -15.60
N PHE A 34 -13.01 9.31 -16.46
CA PHE A 34 -11.84 10.02 -16.99
C PHE A 34 -10.99 10.70 -15.93
N LYS A 35 -11.58 11.07 -14.78
CA LYS A 35 -10.82 11.64 -13.65
C LYS A 35 -9.81 10.63 -13.12
N LEU A 36 -10.26 9.39 -12.88
CA LEU A 36 -9.38 8.29 -12.47
C LEU A 36 -8.40 7.89 -13.58
N LEU A 37 -8.84 7.78 -14.83
CA LEU A 37 -7.94 7.37 -15.91
C LEU A 37 -6.82 8.39 -16.16
N LYS A 38 -7.13 9.70 -16.05
CA LYS A 38 -6.12 10.76 -16.17
C LYS A 38 -5.10 10.73 -15.03
N SER A 39 -5.47 10.29 -13.84
CA SER A 39 -4.50 10.16 -12.73
C SER A 39 -3.46 9.05 -12.97
N LEU A 40 -3.67 8.19 -13.97
CA LEU A 40 -2.71 7.16 -14.39
C LEU A 40 -1.75 7.64 -15.47
N VAL A 41 -1.91 8.87 -15.96
CA VAL A 41 -1.13 9.37 -17.09
C VAL A 41 -0.32 10.56 -16.61
N LEU A 42 0.99 10.50 -16.82
CA LEU A 42 1.90 11.60 -16.53
C LEU A 42 1.73 12.74 -17.53
N PRO A 43 2.21 13.95 -17.22
CA PRO A 43 2.11 15.10 -18.13
C PRO A 43 2.73 14.87 -19.51
N ASN A 44 3.73 13.99 -19.62
CA ASN A 44 4.38 13.59 -20.87
C ASN A 44 3.61 12.50 -21.66
N GLY A 45 2.43 12.08 -21.17
CA GLY A 45 1.59 11.07 -21.82
C GLY A 45 1.96 9.61 -21.52
N SER A 46 3.03 9.34 -20.75
CA SER A 46 3.34 7.97 -20.32
C SER A 46 2.46 7.54 -19.15
N ILE A 47 2.23 6.23 -19.02
CA ILE A 47 1.42 5.67 -17.93
C ILE A 47 2.27 5.61 -16.65
N CYS A 48 1.68 6.04 -15.52
CA CYS A 48 2.22 5.89 -14.18
C CYS A 48 2.48 4.42 -13.88
N ASP A 49 3.75 4.06 -13.71
CA ASP A 49 4.21 2.72 -13.35
C ASP A 49 4.95 2.72 -12.00
N ALA A 50 5.40 1.55 -11.56
CA ALA A 50 6.14 1.37 -10.32
C ALA A 50 7.37 2.29 -10.20
N ASN A 51 8.00 2.63 -11.33
CA ASN A 51 9.19 3.46 -11.37
C ASN A 51 8.87 4.95 -11.15
N THR A 52 7.65 5.35 -11.49
CA THR A 52 7.19 6.74 -11.34
C THR A 52 6.37 6.97 -10.06
N MET A 53 5.82 5.91 -9.47
CA MET A 53 4.93 5.95 -8.31
C MET A 53 5.64 5.90 -6.95
N HIS A 54 6.96 6.09 -6.90
CA HIS A 54 7.74 6.03 -5.65
C HIS A 54 7.27 7.05 -4.59
N PHE A 55 6.55 8.11 -4.99
CA PHE A 55 6.10 9.18 -4.11
C PHE A 55 4.76 8.94 -3.39
N LEU A 56 4.02 7.86 -3.71
CA LEU A 56 2.66 7.64 -3.16
C LEU A 56 2.54 6.37 -2.28
N LEU A 57 3.67 5.76 -1.91
CA LEU A 57 3.69 4.38 -1.44
C LEU A 57 3.24 4.17 0.02
N GLU A 58 3.29 5.15 0.90
CA GLU A 58 3.03 4.89 2.34
C GLU A 58 1.54 4.67 2.68
N ILE A 59 0.62 5.44 2.06
CA ILE A 59 -0.79 5.47 2.50
C ILE A 59 -1.63 4.42 1.77
N ALA A 60 -1.27 4.06 0.54
CA ALA A 60 -2.04 3.12 -0.27
C ALA A 60 -1.74 1.66 0.07
N TYR A 61 -0.49 1.30 0.40
CA TYR A 61 -0.08 -0.10 0.57
C TYR A 61 -0.78 -0.79 1.75
N LEU A 62 -0.90 -0.11 2.91
CA LEU A 62 -1.56 -0.65 4.09
C LEU A 62 -3.09 -0.82 3.92
N LYS A 63 -3.75 0.09 3.19
CA LYS A 63 -5.19 -0.06 2.87
C LYS A 63 -5.45 -1.09 1.76
N THR A 64 -4.53 -1.24 0.80
CA THR A 64 -4.70 -2.14 -0.34
C THR A 64 -4.52 -3.61 0.06
N LEU A 65 -3.56 -3.91 0.95
CA LEU A 65 -3.38 -5.27 1.50
C LEU A 65 -4.61 -5.76 2.29
N TYR A 66 -5.25 -4.87 3.06
CA TYR A 66 -6.46 -5.20 3.83
C TYR A 66 -7.67 -5.52 2.92
N MET A 67 -7.78 -4.87 1.75
CA MET A 67 -8.90 -5.05 0.83
C MET A 67 -8.69 -6.16 -0.21
N MET A 68 -7.44 -6.54 -0.51
CA MET A 68 -7.13 -7.58 -1.50
C MET A 68 -7.34 -9.03 -1.03
N GLY A 69 -7.59 -9.26 0.26
CA GLY A 69 -7.86 -10.60 0.82
C GLY A 69 -9.13 -11.31 0.32
N LYS A 70 -9.94 -10.69 -0.55
CA LYS A 70 -11.21 -11.29 -1.00
C LYS A 70 -11.42 -11.45 -2.51
N GLN A 71 -10.56 -10.94 -3.41
CA GLN A 71 -10.87 -11.04 -4.85
C GLN A 71 -9.67 -10.79 -5.78
N CYS A 72 -8.76 -11.74 -5.93
CA CYS A 72 -8.05 -11.88 -7.20
C CYS A 72 -7.37 -13.26 -7.34
N SER A 73 -8.06 -14.18 -8.01
CA SER A 73 -7.45 -15.42 -8.50
C SER A 73 -6.94 -15.22 -9.93
N ARG A 74 -5.74 -15.76 -10.19
CA ARG A 74 -5.00 -15.86 -11.47
C ARG A 74 -4.46 -14.55 -12.04
N PHE A 75 -3.15 -14.49 -12.30
CA PHE A 75 -2.55 -14.28 -13.62
C PHE A 75 -1.01 -14.50 -13.54
N GLY A 76 -0.45 -15.08 -14.60
CA GLY A 76 0.89 -15.67 -14.66
C GLY A 76 2.06 -14.69 -14.67
N THR A 77 3.23 -15.27 -14.40
CA THR A 77 4.53 -14.63 -14.22
C THR A 77 5.07 -14.10 -15.55
N LEU A 78 5.12 -12.77 -15.70
CA LEU A 78 6.04 -12.11 -16.61
C LEU A 78 7.08 -11.39 -15.77
N THR A 79 8.29 -11.94 -15.73
CA THR A 79 9.46 -11.33 -15.09
C THR A 79 9.94 -10.15 -15.91
N LYS A 80 9.41 -8.96 -15.62
CA LYS A 80 10.11 -7.70 -15.92
C LYS A 80 10.87 -7.32 -14.66
N GLN A 81 12.20 -7.23 -14.75
CA GLN A 81 13.01 -6.64 -13.68
C GLN A 81 12.66 -5.15 -13.58
N ASN A 82 12.22 -4.72 -12.39
CA ASN A 82 12.01 -3.31 -12.08
C ASN A 82 13.36 -2.60 -12.08
N LYS A 83 13.52 -1.59 -12.95
CA LYS A 83 14.61 -0.62 -12.85
C LYS A 83 14.20 0.44 -11.82
N SER A 84 14.56 0.20 -10.57
CA SER A 84 14.35 1.16 -9.47
C SER A 84 15.07 2.49 -9.77
N ALA A 85 14.37 3.61 -9.62
CA ALA A 85 14.94 4.95 -9.65
C ALA A 85 15.28 5.40 -8.22
N SER A 86 16.20 4.69 -7.56
CA SER A 86 16.58 4.91 -6.16
C SER A 86 17.11 6.32 -5.88
N GLN A 87 17.49 7.08 -6.91
CA GLN A 87 17.86 8.48 -6.74
C GLN A 87 16.69 9.39 -6.29
N PHE A 88 15.44 8.94 -6.43
CA PHE A 88 14.24 9.67 -5.98
C PHE A 88 13.59 9.05 -4.74
N SER A 89 14.20 8.02 -4.16
CA SER A 89 13.67 7.33 -3.01
C SER A 89 14.15 8.02 -1.72
N HIS A 90 13.21 8.54 -0.94
CA HIS A 90 13.48 9.27 0.30
C HIS A 90 13.17 8.41 1.52
N LEU A 91 13.87 8.66 2.64
CA LEU A 91 13.54 8.08 3.93
C LEU A 91 12.10 8.46 4.28
N VAL A 92 11.28 7.46 4.61
CA VAL A 92 9.95 7.72 5.15
C VAL A 92 9.89 7.29 6.59
N THR A 93 9.40 8.21 7.43
CA THR A 93 9.19 7.99 8.84
C THR A 93 7.70 8.03 9.14
N CYS A 94 7.22 7.06 9.90
CA CYS A 94 5.88 7.07 10.45
C CYS A 94 5.92 6.86 11.96
N VAL A 95 4.92 7.41 12.64
CA VAL A 95 4.77 7.27 14.09
C VAL A 95 3.50 6.47 14.34
N THR A 96 3.60 5.43 15.17
CA THR A 96 2.48 4.57 15.54
C THR A 96 2.48 4.30 17.04
N SER A 97 1.32 4.03 17.59
CA SER A 97 1.13 3.64 18.98
C SER A 97 0.24 2.40 19.09
N PRO A 98 0.21 1.72 20.25
CA PRO A 98 -0.75 0.64 20.49
C PRO A 98 -2.23 1.06 20.37
N LYS A 99 -2.54 2.37 20.48
CA LYS A 99 -3.90 2.90 20.32
C LYS A 99 -4.38 2.93 18.87
N ASP A 100 -3.44 2.98 17.92
CA ASP A 100 -3.76 3.02 16.49
C ASP A 100 -4.14 1.64 15.93
N ILE A 101 -4.00 0.59 16.76
CA ILE A 101 -4.36 -0.79 16.41
C ILE A 101 -5.86 -1.00 16.66
N GLU A 102 -6.56 -1.49 15.64
CA GLU A 102 -7.98 -1.86 15.71
C GLU A 102 -8.20 -3.22 16.42
N TRP A 103 -8.01 -3.25 17.74
CA TRP A 103 -8.12 -4.48 18.55
C TRP A 103 -9.48 -5.19 18.50
N ASN A 104 -10.54 -4.47 18.14
CA ASN A 104 -11.91 -4.96 18.06
C ASN A 104 -12.33 -5.44 16.66
N ASN A 105 -11.44 -5.37 15.66
CA ASN A 105 -11.74 -5.74 14.30
C ASN A 105 -11.42 -7.24 14.07
N GLY A 106 -12.42 -8.01 13.63
CA GLY A 106 -12.27 -9.43 13.29
C GLY A 106 -13.30 -10.37 13.96
N LYS A 107 -13.12 -11.69 13.75
CA LYS A 107 -14.02 -12.72 14.31
C LYS A 107 -13.87 -12.93 15.83
N HIS A 108 -12.72 -12.55 16.38
CA HIS A 108 -12.37 -12.71 17.79
C HIS A 108 -11.76 -11.41 18.31
N PRO A 109 -12.58 -10.45 18.79
CA PRO A 109 -12.08 -9.17 19.28
C PRO A 109 -11.24 -9.35 20.54
N ILE A 110 -10.14 -8.60 20.63
CA ILE A 110 -9.24 -8.60 21.79
C ILE A 110 -9.61 -7.41 22.67
N SER A 111 -9.96 -7.68 23.93
CA SER A 111 -10.20 -6.61 24.92
C SER A 111 -8.88 -6.06 25.42
N THR A 112 -8.70 -4.74 25.29
CA THR A 112 -7.56 -3.99 25.84
C THR A 112 -7.90 -3.26 27.14
N LYS A 113 -9.09 -3.50 27.72
CA LYS A 113 -9.50 -2.89 28.99
C LYS A 113 -8.59 -3.38 30.12
N GLY A 114 -7.88 -2.44 30.77
CA GLY A 114 -6.95 -2.72 31.86
C GLY A 114 -5.56 -3.17 31.41
N VAL A 115 -5.25 -3.09 30.11
CA VAL A 115 -3.90 -3.39 29.59
C VAL A 115 -3.13 -2.10 29.43
N ASP A 116 -2.09 -1.92 30.26
CA ASP A 116 -1.26 -0.72 30.25
C ASP A 116 0.02 -0.88 29.42
N ILE A 117 0.48 -2.11 29.18
CA ILE A 117 1.75 -2.43 28.51
C ILE A 117 1.50 -3.40 27.36
N PHE A 118 2.10 -3.09 26.21
CA PHE A 118 2.02 -3.85 24.96
C PHE A 118 3.42 -4.30 24.55
N ALA A 119 3.52 -5.54 24.08
CA ALA A 119 4.74 -6.07 23.48
C ALA A 119 4.72 -5.84 21.97
N VAL A 120 5.68 -5.10 21.45
CA VAL A 120 5.83 -4.80 20.01
C VAL A 120 7.11 -5.44 19.51
N TYR A 121 6.97 -6.33 18.53
CA TYR A 121 8.11 -7.01 17.91
C TYR A 121 8.47 -6.35 16.58
N MET A 122 9.67 -5.79 16.52
CA MET A 122 10.26 -5.18 15.34
C MET A 122 10.92 -6.28 14.50
N LEU A 123 10.22 -6.75 13.47
CA LEU A 123 10.67 -7.89 12.66
C LEU A 123 12.04 -7.66 11.99
N GLN A 124 12.27 -6.47 11.43
CA GLN A 124 13.53 -6.13 10.76
C GLN A 124 14.71 -6.06 11.74
N GLU A 125 14.51 -5.40 12.89
CA GLU A 125 15.51 -5.32 13.97
C GLU A 125 15.64 -6.63 14.77
N LYS A 126 14.72 -7.58 14.57
CA LYS A 126 14.51 -8.78 15.42
C LYS A 126 14.46 -8.44 16.91
N LYS A 127 13.86 -7.30 17.26
CA LYS A 127 13.89 -6.73 18.61
C LYS A 127 12.48 -6.63 19.20
N LEU A 128 12.34 -7.03 20.46
CA LEU A 128 11.11 -6.84 21.23
C LEU A 128 11.21 -5.55 22.04
N LYS A 129 10.18 -4.70 21.98
CA LYS A 129 10.03 -3.50 22.78
C LYS A 129 8.73 -3.57 23.58
N LEU A 130 8.75 -3.06 24.81
CA LEU A 130 7.55 -2.89 25.62
C LEU A 130 7.13 -1.43 25.54
N LEU A 131 5.87 -1.17 25.23
CA LEU A 131 5.31 0.16 25.03
C LEU A 131 4.05 0.33 25.88
N LYS A 132 3.90 1.49 26.50
CA LYS A 132 2.63 1.85 27.13
C LYS A 132 1.60 2.24 26.08
N SER A 133 0.32 2.19 26.43
CA SER A 133 -0.77 2.61 25.54
C SER A 133 -0.64 4.05 25.03
N SER A 134 -0.01 4.94 25.80
CA SER A 134 0.23 6.35 25.44
C SER A 134 1.56 6.61 24.74
N GLU A 135 2.46 5.62 24.70
CA GLU A 135 3.77 5.79 24.11
C GLU A 135 3.71 5.54 22.60
N THR A 136 4.46 6.36 21.87
CA THR A 136 4.57 6.30 20.42
C THR A 136 5.92 5.71 20.03
N LEU A 137 5.92 4.97 18.92
CA LEU A 137 7.09 4.39 18.31
C LEU A 137 7.25 4.98 16.91
N GLU A 138 8.42 5.53 16.62
CA GLU A 138 8.81 5.92 15.28
C GLU A 138 9.38 4.71 14.53
N ILE A 139 8.89 4.52 13.30
CA ILE A 139 9.33 3.48 12.38
C ILE A 139 9.80 4.17 11.11
N SER A 140 11.06 3.93 10.76
CA SER A 140 11.69 4.51 9.59
C SER A 140 11.97 3.41 8.59
N LEU A 141 11.51 3.58 7.35
CA LEU A 141 11.79 2.68 6.26
C LEU A 141 12.85 3.30 5.37
N GLU A 142 14.03 2.69 5.36
CA GLU A 142 15.08 3.12 4.44
C GLU A 142 14.70 2.80 3.00
N PRO A 143 15.09 3.66 2.05
CA PRO A 143 14.85 3.42 0.66
C PRO A 143 15.56 2.14 0.18
N LEU A 144 14.85 1.32 -0.59
CA LEU A 144 15.44 0.10 -1.17
C LEU A 144 16.46 0.49 -2.25
N PHE A 145 17.74 0.56 -1.87
CA PHE A 145 18.85 0.53 -2.81
C PHE A 145 19.00 -0.91 -3.31
N LEU A 146 18.47 -1.21 -4.50
CA LEU A 146 18.85 -2.42 -5.22
C LEU A 146 20.31 -2.23 -5.68
N GLN A 147 21.23 -2.99 -5.06
CA GLN A 147 22.59 -3.20 -5.59
C GLN A 147 22.54 -4.10 -6.83
#